data_AF-B7Q7C9-F1
#
_entry.id   AF-B7Q7C9-F1
#
_cell.length_a   1.000
_cell.length_b   1.000
_cell.length_c   1.000
_cell.angle_alpha   90.00
_cell.angle_beta   90.00
_cell.angle_gamma   90.00
#
_symmetry.space_group_name_H-M   'P 1'
#
loop_
_entity.id
_entity.type
_entity.pdbx_description
1 polymer ?
#
loop_
_entity_poly.entity_id
_entity_poly.type
_entity_poly.pdbx_seq_one_letter_code
_entity_poly.pdbx_strand_id
1 'polypeptide(L)' 'AIHVDVRNSTSVAFLIQCIEMEYSNMTISILVNSAGILHKITPVVNLTDDTFDDVISTNLK' A
#
# COMPACT_ATOMS: atom_id res chain seq x y z
N ALA A 1 -13.84 -0.65 -9.01
CA ALA A 1 -12.59 -0.86 -8.25
C ALA A 1 -12.43 0.30 -7.28
N ILE A 2 -12.14 0.05 -6.01
CA ILE A 2 -11.81 1.12 -5.04
C ILE A 2 -10.38 1.56 -5.36
N HIS A 3 -10.18 2.87 -5.61
CA HIS A 3 -8.85 3.41 -5.85
C HIS A 3 -8.21 3.78 -4.51
N VAL A 4 -7.04 3.20 -4.22
CA VAL A 4 -6.34 3.39 -2.95
C VAL A 4 -4.87 3.59 -3.23
N ASP A 5 -4.32 4.67 -2.69
CA ASP A 5 -2.87 4.86 -2.60
C ASP A 5 -2.37 4.25 -1.29
N VAL A 6 -1.66 3.12 -1.37
CA VAL A 6 -1.17 2.40 -0.18
C VAL A 6 -0.08 3.15 0.57
N ARG A 7 0.54 4.17 -0.05
CA ARG A 7 1.49 5.07 0.63
C ARG A 7 0.82 6.02 1.61
N ASN A 8 -0.50 6.21 1.48
CA ASN A 8 -1.28 7.12 2.31
C ASN A 8 -2.11 6.33 3.34
N SER A 9 -1.69 6.40 4.60
CA SER A 9 -2.35 5.70 5.71
C SER A 9 -3.82 6.08 5.89
N THR A 10 -4.22 7.31 5.57
CA THR A 10 -5.63 7.73 5.63
C THR A 10 -6.44 7.03 4.55
N SER A 11 -5.89 6.88 3.34
CA SER A 11 -6.52 6.14 2.25
C SER A 11 -6.67 4.65 2.57
N VAL A 12 -5.64 4.04 3.17
CA VAL A 12 -5.69 2.63 3.61
C VAL A 12 -6.71 2.43 4.73
N ALA A 13 -6.73 3.32 5.73
CA ALA A 13 -7.72 3.24 6.81
C ALA A 13 -9.16 3.35 6.27
N PHE A 14 -9.38 4.25 5.31
CA PHE A 14 -10.68 4.38 4.64
C PHE A 14 -11.05 3.11 3.86
N LEU A 15 -10.11 2.47 3.16
CA LEU A 15 -10.35 1.19 2.50
C LEU A 15 -10.82 0.13 3.50
N ILE A 16 -10.15 -0.01 4.64
CA ILE A 16 -10.53 -0.98 5.67
C ILE A 16 -11.94 -0.70 6.19
N GLN A 17 -12.27 0.57 6.48
CA GLN A 17 -13.62 0.95 6.88
C GLN A 17 -14.68 0.58 5.83
N CYS A 18 -14.41 0.82 4.55
CA CYS A 18 -15.31 0.42 3.48
C CYS A 18 -15.54 -1.10 3.44
N ILE A 19 -14.47 -1.89 3.62
CA ILE A 19 -14.57 -3.36 3.63
C ILE A 19 -15.37 -3.82 4.86
N GLU A 20 -15.11 -3.26 6.05
CA GLU A 20 -15.85 -3.59 7.27
C GLU A 20 -17.34 -3.23 7.17
N MET A 21 -17.68 -2.13 6.50
CA MET A 21 -19.07 -1.75 6.24
C MET A 21 -19.77 -2.70 5.25
N GLU A 22 -19.11 -3.00 4.13
CA GLU A 22 -19.64 -3.88 3.08
C GLU A 22 -19.86 -5.31 3.60
N TYR A 23 -18.92 -5.81 4.41
CA TYR A 23 -18.93 -7.16 4.96
C TYR A 23 -19.26 -7.19 6.46
N SER A 24 -20.11 -6.28 6.93
CA SER A 24 -20.41 -6.05 8.36
C SER A 24 -20.86 -7.27 9.17
N ASN A 25 -21.39 -8.31 8.53
CA ASN A 25 -21.82 -9.55 9.18
C ASN A 25 -20.88 -10.75 8.92
N MET A 26 -19.70 -10.50 8.37
CA MET A 26 -18.70 -11.52 8.06
C MET A 26 -17.37 -11.19 8.73
N THR A 27 -16.61 -12.22 9.07
CA THR A 27 -15.22 -12.05 9.51
C THR A 27 -14.32 -11.94 8.29
N ILE A 28 -13.49 -10.90 8.25
CA ILE A 28 -12.41 -10.81 7.27
C ILE A 28 -11.30 -11.76 7.71
N SER A 29 -11.19 -12.90 7.03
CA SER A 29 -10.24 -13.96 7.40
C SER A 29 -8.94 -13.93 6.60
N ILE A 30 -8.88 -13.17 5.50
CA ILE A 30 -7.75 -13.15 4.58
C ILE A 30 -7.48 -11.70 4.17
N LEU A 31 -6.24 -11.26 4.36
CA LEU A 31 -5.70 -10.02 3.80
C LEU A 31 -4.58 -10.38 2.81
N VAL A 32 -4.70 -9.92 1.57
CA VAL A 32 -3.67 -10.13 0.54
C VAL A 32 -2.97 -8.79 0.27
N ASN A 33 -1.77 -8.60 0.83
CA ASN A 33 -0.96 -7.42 0.53
C ASN A 33 -0.19 -7.62 -0.78
N SER A 34 -0.85 -7.32 -1.90
CA SER A 34 -0.29 -7.52 -3.25
C SER A 34 0.07 -6.22 -3.98
N ALA A 35 -0.24 -5.06 -3.40
CA ALA A 35 0.11 -3.78 -4.01
C ALA A 35 1.63 -3.58 -3.92
N GLY A 36 2.24 -3.11 -5.00
CA GLY A 36 3.65 -2.77 -4.97
C GLY A 36 4.15 -2.16 -6.26
N ILE A 37 5.25 -1.43 -6.15
CA ILE A 37 6.01 -0.89 -7.28
C ILE A 37 7.40 -1.51 -7.35
N LEU A 38 7.93 -1.60 -8.56
CA LEU A 38 9.28 -2.05 -8.84
C LEU A 38 10.09 -0.88 -9.36
N HIS A 39 11.21 -0.60 -8.71
CA HIS A 39 12.22 0.32 -9.21
C HIS A 39 13.31 -0.43 -9.97
N LYS A 40 13.90 0.21 -10.98
CA LYS A 40 15.04 -0.33 -11.70
C LYS A 40 16.25 -0.43 -10.78
N ILE A 41 17.01 -1.53 -10.90
CA ILE A 41 18.26 -1.72 -10.16
C ILE A 41 19.16 -0.49 -10.37
N THR A 42 19.42 0.23 -9.28
CA THR A 42 20.20 1.47 -9.23
C THR A 42 21.19 1.35 -8.08
N PRO A 43 22.49 1.65 -8.29
CA PRO A 43 23.45 1.68 -7.19
C PRO A 43 23.01 2.65 -6.10
N VAL A 44 23.18 2.28 -4.83
CA VAL A 44 22.73 3.09 -3.68
C VAL A 44 23.27 4.52 -3.72
N VAL A 45 24.52 4.71 -4.15
CA VAL A 45 25.16 6.02 -4.29
C VAL A 45 24.49 6.94 -5.32
N ASN A 46 23.69 6.37 -6.22
CA ASN A 46 22.97 7.08 -7.28
C ASN A 46 21.45 7.05 -7.07
N LEU A 47 20.98 6.49 -5.94
CA LEU A 47 19.55 6.43 -5.63
C LEU A 47 19.14 7.73 -4.93
N THR A 48 18.03 8.32 -5.36
CA THR A 48 17.47 9.48 -4.65
C THR A 48 16.64 9.02 -3.48
N ASP A 49 16.60 9.84 -2.42
CA ASP A 49 15.75 9.61 -1.26
C ASP A 49 14.28 9.46 -1.67
N ASP A 50 13.79 10.30 -2.57
CA ASP A 50 12.42 10.21 -3.11
C ASP A 50 12.11 8.84 -3.74
N THR A 51 13.06 8.29 -4.51
CA THR A 51 12.87 6.99 -5.18
C THR A 51 12.87 5.86 -4.16
N PHE A 52 13.75 5.94 -3.16
CA PHE A 52 13.80 4.98 -2.07
C PHE A 52 12.50 5.03 -1.26
N ASP A 53 12.08 6.22 -0.86
CA ASP A 53 10.88 6.44 -0.06
C ASP A 53 9.62 6.02 -0.80
N ASP A 54 9.52 6.23 -2.12
CA ASP A 54 8.37 5.76 -2.90
C ASP A 54 8.22 4.23 -2.87
N VAL A 55 9.33 3.51 -3.05
CA VAL A 55 9.35 2.03 -2.99
C VAL A 55 9.03 1.52 -1.59
N ILE A 56 9.66 2.10 -0.56
CA ILE A 56 9.47 1.67 0.83
C ILE A 56 8.05 2.02 1.32
N SER A 57 7.58 3.22 1.02
CA SER A 57 6.23 3.67 1.41
C SER A 57 5.12 2.89 0.71
N THR A 58 5.37 2.35 -0.48
CA THR A 58 4.38 1.53 -1.18
C THR A 58 4.40 0.08 -0.71
N ASN A 59 5.59 -0.50 -0.53
CA ASN A 59 5.74 -1.95 -0.41
C ASN A 59 5.85 -2.46 1.03
N LEU A 60 6.20 -1.60 2.00
CA LEU A 60 6.53 -2.02 3.37
C LEU A 60 5.89 -1.19 4.49
N LYS A 61 5.65 0.10 4.26
CA LYS A 61 5.19 1.04 5.29
C LYS A 61 3.70 0.91 5.58
#